data_AF-A0A945CJX5-F1
#
_entry.id   AF-A0A945CJX5-F1
#
_cell.length_a   1.000
_cell.length_b   1.000
_cell.length_c   1.000
_cell.angle_alpha   90.00
_cell.angle_beta   90.00
_cell.angle_gamma   90.00
#
_symmetry.space_group_name_H-M   'P 1'
#
loop_
_entity.id
_entity.type
_entity.pdbx_description
1 polymer ?
#
loop_
_entity_poly.entity_id
_entity_poly.type
_entity_poly.pdbx_seq_one_letter_code
_entity_poly.pdbx_strand_id
1 'polypeptide(L)' 'KLDAPATRQREIRSLQEAAQEYPQAGLHVIILDVGATRDLPGKIALHAASKWLLGR' A
#
# COMPACT_ATOMS: atom_id res chain seq x y z
N LYS A 1 2.73 1.25 11.79
CA LYS A 1 2.28 -0.01 11.17
C LYS A 1 1.02 0.25 10.35
N LEU A 2 0.76 -0.47 9.27
CA LEU A 2 -0.44 -0.25 8.43
C LEU A 2 -1.75 -0.60 9.16
N ASP A 3 -1.65 -1.31 10.29
CA ASP A 3 -2.76 -1.57 11.21
C ASP A 3 -3.18 -0.33 12.00
N ALA A 4 -2.30 0.67 12.13
CA ALA A 4 -2.64 1.95 12.76
C ALA A 4 -3.48 2.78 11.77
N PRO A 5 -4.73 3.16 12.11
CA PRO A 5 -5.62 3.86 11.18
C PRO A 5 -5.02 5.16 10.63
N ALA A 6 -4.35 5.94 11.48
CA ALA A 6 -3.71 7.19 11.09
C ALA A 6 -2.58 6.96 10.06
N THR A 7 -1.77 5.91 10.25
CA THR A 7 -0.74 5.55 9.27
C THR A 7 -1.38 5.13 7.96
N ARG A 8 -2.39 4.25 8.00
CA ARG A 8 -3.08 3.78 6.80
C ARG A 8 -3.69 4.93 5.98
N GLN A 9 -4.41 5.83 6.64
CA GLN A 9 -5.03 6.98 5.98
C GLN A 9 -4.00 7.89 5.32
N ARG A 10 -2.88 8.15 6.00
CA ARG A 10 -1.79 8.96 5.46
C ARG A 10 -1.19 8.30 4.21
N GLU A 11 -0.83 7.02 4.28
CA GLU A 11 -0.20 6.33 3.14
C GLU A 11 -1.16 6.21 1.95
N ILE A 12 -2.45 5.91 2.18
CA ILE A 12 -3.47 5.88 1.11
C ILE A 12 -3.59 7.24 0.45
N ARG A 13 -3.66 8.33 1.24
CA ARG A 13 -3.77 9.68 0.71
C ARG A 13 -2.56 10.03 -0.16
N SER A 14 -1.35 9.79 0.33
CA SER A 14 -0.13 10.07 -0.43
C SER A 14 -0.07 9.29 -1.75
N LEU A 15 -0.52 8.03 -1.77
CA LEU A 15 -0.65 7.26 -3.01
C LEU A 15 -1.68 7.84 -3.97
N GLN A 16 -2.82 8.31 -3.46
CA GLN A 16 -3.88 8.92 -4.29
C GLN A 16 -3.45 10.29 -4.85
N GLU A 17 -2.69 11.07 -4.10
CA GLU A 17 -2.10 12.33 -4.56
C GLU A 17 -1.09 12.05 -5.69
N ALA A 18 -0.19 11.08 -5.49
CA ALA A 18 0.75 10.67 -6.54
C ALA A 18 0.05 10.14 -7.80
N ALA A 19 -1.10 9.47 -7.66
CA ALA A 19 -1.89 8.99 -8.79
C ALA A 19 -2.43 10.13 -9.68
N GLN A 20 -2.63 11.33 -9.13
CA GLN A 20 -3.06 12.49 -9.91
C GLN A 20 -1.92 13.03 -10.78
N GLU A 21 -0.68 12.98 -10.28
CA GLU A 21 0.52 13.38 -11.01
C GLU A 21 0.97 12.33 -12.03
N TYR A 22 0.79 11.04 -11.70
CA TYR A 22 1.25 9.90 -12.51
C TYR A 22 0.11 8.91 -12.77
N PRO A 23 -0.85 9.23 -13.65
CA PRO A 23 -2.08 8.44 -13.82
C PRO A 23 -1.87 7.04 -14.42
N GLN A 24 -0.72 6.79 -15.04
CA GLN A 24 -0.35 5.49 -15.61
C GLN A 24 0.42 4.60 -14.63
N ALA A 25 0.80 5.12 -13.45
CA ALA A 25 1.54 4.36 -12.45
C ALA A 25 0.60 3.45 -11.64
N GLY A 26 1.05 2.23 -11.35
CA GLY A 26 0.37 1.35 -10.41
C GLY A 26 0.51 1.85 -8.97
N LEU A 27 -0.51 1.62 -8.14
CA LEU A 27 -0.47 1.95 -6.72
C LEU A 27 -0.12 0.71 -5.90
N HIS A 28 1.04 0.71 -5.26
CA HIS A 28 1.58 -0.45 -4.54
C HIS A 28 1.95 -0.05 -3.11
N VAL A 29 1.52 -0.85 -2.14
CA VAL A 29 1.96 -0.78 -0.74
C VAL A 29 2.75 -2.05 -0.44
N ILE A 30 3.95 -1.89 0.10
CA ILE A 30 4.83 -3.00 0.48
C ILE A 30 5.01 -2.96 2.00
N ILE A 31 4.70 -4.06 2.69
CA ILE A 31 4.74 -4.12 4.17
C ILE A 31 5.60 -5.27 4.67
N LEU A 32 6.30 -5.03 5.79
CA LEU A 32 7.15 -6.02 6.46
C LEU A 32 6.34 -7.04 7.29
N ASP A 33 5.24 -6.59 7.90
CA ASP A 33 4.40 -7.37 8.82
C ASP A 33 2.97 -7.36 8.29
N VAL A 34 2.55 -8.50 7.71
CA VAL A 34 1.25 -8.69 7.04
C VAL A 34 0.18 -9.00 8.08
N GLY A 35 0.02 -8.13 9.09
CA GLY A 35 -1.00 -8.28 10.13
C GLY A 35 -2.43 -8.35 9.56
N ALA A 36 -3.45 -8.02 10.36
CA ALA A 36 -4.83 -7.97 9.85
C ALA A 36 -5.05 -6.77 8.90
N THR A 37 -4.41 -6.77 7.74
CA THR A 37 -4.61 -5.78 6.69
C THR A 37 -5.97 -5.99 6.06
N ARG A 38 -6.95 -5.23 6.56
CA ARG A 38 -8.29 -5.14 6.01
C ARG A 38 -8.46 -3.88 5.18
N ASP A 39 -9.05 -4.06 4.01
CA ASP A 39 -9.59 -3.06 3.08
C ASP A 39 -8.66 -1.89 2.76
N LEU A 40 -7.85 -2.09 1.71
CA LEU A 40 -7.31 -0.98 0.93
C LEU A 40 -8.28 -0.68 -0.23
N PRO A 41 -8.40 0.60 -0.65
CA PRO A 41 -9.17 0.96 -1.83
C PRO A 41 -8.76 0.11 -3.05
N GLY A 42 -9.73 -0.37 -3.83
CA GLY A 42 -9.55 -1.43 -4.83
C GLY A 42 -8.55 -1.19 -5.98
N LYS A 43 -7.91 -0.02 -6.05
CA LYS A 43 -6.81 0.28 -6.98
C LYS A 43 -5.41 0.11 -6.37
N ILE A 44 -5.31 -0.12 -5.05
CA ILE A 44 -4.03 -0.25 -4.34
C ILE A 44 -3.71 -1.73 -4.12
N ALA A 45 -2.61 -2.19 -4.72
CA ALA A 45 -2.09 -3.54 -4.52
C ALA A 45 -1.22 -3.61 -3.26
N LEU A 46 -1.48 -4.60 -2.41
CA LEU A 46 -0.72 -4.84 -1.19
C LEU A 46 0.19 -6.05 -1.33
N HIS A 47 1.46 -5.86 -0.94
CA HIS A 47 2.48 -6.89 -1.04
C HIS A 47 3.20 -7.08 0.30
N ALA A 48 3.43 -8.33 0.66
CA ALA A 48 4.43 -8.66 1.66
C ALA A 48 5.81 -8.31 1.09
N ALA A 49 6.66 -7.66 1.89
CA ALA A 49 8.00 -7.28 1.46
C ALA A 49 8.85 -8.49 1.08
N SER A 50 8.73 -9.60 1.80
CA SER A 50 9.40 -10.86 1.48
C SER A 50 9.06 -11.33 0.06
N LYS A 51 7.77 -11.30 -0.29
CA LYS A 51 7.28 -11.75 -1.58
C LYS A 51 7.69 -10.81 -2.70
N TRP A 52 7.57 -9.51 -2.48
CA TRP A 52 7.85 -8.50 -3.50
C TRP A 52 9.35 -8.40 -3.82
N LEU A 53 10.20 -8.37 -2.80
CA LEU A 53 11.62 -8.14 -2.98
C LEU A 53 12.41 -9.44 -3.24
N LEU A 54 11.97 -10.56 -2.68
CA LEU A 54 12.74 -11.81 -2.68
C LEU A 54 12.05 -12.94 -3.46
N GLY A 55 10.80 -12.77 -3.88
CA GLY A 55 10.01 -13.82 -4.54
C GLY A 55 9.61 -14.97 -3.60
N ARG A 56 9.61 -14.73 -2.28
CA ARG A 56 9.39 -15.74 -1.24
C ARG A 56 8.08 -15.53 -0.48
#